data_AF-A0A1G0AHN3-F1
#
_entry.id   AF-A0A1G0AHN3-F1
#
_cell.length_a   1.000
_cell.length_b   1.000
_cell.length_c   1.000
_cell.angle_alpha   90.00
_cell.angle_beta   90.00
_cell.angle_gamma   90.00
#
_symmetry.space_group_name_H-M   'P 1'
#
loop_
_entity.id
_entity.type
_entity.pdbx_description
1 polymer ?
#
loop_
_entity_poly.entity_id
_entity_poly.type
_entity_poly.pdbx_seq_one_letter_code
_entity_poly.pdbx_strand_id
1 'polypeptide(L)'
;MDPFSTARLFAGAAFLAVAAGMDLRTRQVPNPLWVLLGTLGLGLVVVDLAMSSASAEYYVVLASAAGLFYAVFFGEPLLDEDGFHGRRLRIGLLGLALVGLVGATWNVVASGRTDSVAFLEYLTMPVMVLVYQGMYQVRLLHGGADAKALIALTLLVPTYPDLGPAIGPMVVDARIDAAMRLWFPFSFVVLVNAMLLFLAIPLGYLLHNAVRGDLRFPMAFLGRRADLDGLPPHVWLMERIDDRGEHVVVLFPRRGRDRDSEVERLRRAGIRRAWVQPKVPFMVPLLGGFLLAFLVGNLLLGFLSLLGPRG
;
A
#
# COMPACT_ATOMS: atom_id res chain seq x y z
N MET A 1 -10.90 -15.58 -17.42
CA MET A 1 -9.94 -14.50 -17.12
C MET A 1 -9.94 -13.53 -18.27
N ASP A 2 -10.35 -12.29 -18.01
CA ASP A 2 -10.32 -11.27 -19.06
C ASP A 2 -8.84 -10.86 -19.37
N PRO A 3 -8.51 -10.51 -20.63
CA PRO A 3 -7.14 -10.17 -21.01
C PRO A 3 -6.57 -8.97 -20.24
N PHE A 4 -7.42 -7.99 -19.88
CA PHE A 4 -6.99 -6.79 -19.17
C PHE A 4 -6.62 -7.10 -17.72
N SER A 5 -7.41 -7.87 -16.98
CA SER A 5 -7.12 -8.34 -15.63
C SER A 5 -5.87 -9.21 -15.60
N THR A 6 -5.67 -10.02 -16.65
CA THR A 6 -4.42 -10.78 -16.83
C THR A 6 -3.22 -9.85 -16.95
N ALA A 7 -3.28 -8.88 -17.86
CA ALA A 7 -2.23 -7.89 -18.04
C ALA A 7 -1.95 -7.09 -16.76
N ARG A 8 -3.03 -6.65 -16.07
CA ARG A 8 -2.99 -5.91 -14.80
C ARG A 8 -2.33 -6.73 -13.68
N LEU A 9 -2.68 -8.00 -13.53
CA LEU A 9 -2.08 -8.92 -12.57
C LEU A 9 -0.58 -9.05 -12.81
N PHE A 10 -0.17 -9.41 -14.03
CA PHE A 10 1.25 -9.65 -14.33
C PHE A 10 2.08 -8.36 -14.24
N ALA A 11 1.57 -7.24 -14.76
CA ALA A 11 2.24 -5.94 -14.64
C ALA A 11 2.38 -5.52 -13.17
N GLY A 12 1.30 -5.58 -12.39
CA GLY A 12 1.33 -5.21 -10.98
C GLY A 12 2.26 -6.11 -10.17
N ALA A 13 2.18 -7.43 -10.37
CA ALA A 13 3.04 -8.40 -9.69
C ALA A 13 4.52 -8.18 -10.05
N ALA A 14 4.85 -7.95 -11.31
CA ALA A 14 6.22 -7.72 -11.75
C ALA A 14 6.80 -6.44 -11.14
N PHE A 15 6.07 -5.32 -11.20
CA PHE A 15 6.53 -4.04 -10.65
C PHE A 15 6.63 -4.08 -9.13
N LEU A 16 5.67 -4.68 -8.43
CA LEU A 16 5.70 -4.83 -6.99
C LEU A 16 6.80 -5.80 -6.54
N ALA A 17 7.10 -6.86 -7.31
CA ALA A 17 8.23 -7.75 -7.03
C ALA A 17 9.58 -7.03 -7.16
N VAL A 18 9.74 -6.20 -8.20
CA VAL A 18 10.92 -5.32 -8.34
C VAL A 18 10.99 -4.34 -7.17
N ALA A 19 9.90 -3.66 -6.84
CA ALA A 19 9.84 -2.73 -5.72
C ALA A 19 10.18 -3.39 -4.38
N ALA A 20 9.62 -4.57 -4.11
CA ALA A 20 9.91 -5.35 -2.90
C ALA A 20 11.38 -5.78 -2.83
N GLY A 21 11.96 -6.21 -3.96
CA GLY A 21 13.38 -6.55 -4.06
C GLY A 21 14.29 -5.34 -3.81
N MET A 22 13.94 -4.18 -4.36
CA MET A 22 14.66 -2.91 -4.11
C MET A 22 14.53 -2.48 -2.65
N ASP A 23 13.33 -2.48 -2.10
CA ASP A 23 13.07 -2.05 -0.72
C ASP A 23 13.78 -2.97 0.30
N LEU A 24 13.84 -4.29 0.04
CA LEU A 24 14.62 -5.23 0.86
C LEU A 24 16.12 -4.92 0.85
N ARG A 25 16.67 -4.49 -0.29
CA ARG A 25 18.12 -4.26 -0.48
C ARG A 25 18.55 -2.87 -0.03
N THR A 26 17.83 -1.83 -0.44
CA THR A 26 18.25 -0.43 -0.32
C THR A 26 17.30 0.46 0.48
N ARG A 27 16.13 -0.06 0.89
CA ARG A 27 15.08 0.70 1.60
C ARG A 27 14.53 1.90 0.84
N GLN A 28 14.74 1.91 -0.47
CA GLN A 28 14.34 3.00 -1.34
C GLN A 28 13.86 2.44 -2.67
N VAL A 29 12.68 2.91 -3.10
CA VAL A 29 12.13 2.60 -4.41
C VAL A 29 12.02 3.90 -5.21
N PRO A 30 12.66 3.99 -6.40
CA PRO A 30 12.79 5.24 -7.13
C PRO A 30 11.46 5.63 -7.80
N ASN A 31 11.19 6.94 -7.85
CA ASN A 31 9.96 7.49 -8.44
C ASN A 31 9.64 6.99 -9.87
N PRO A 32 10.61 6.84 -10.80
CA PRO A 32 10.33 6.37 -12.15
C PRO A 32 9.60 5.02 -12.22
N LEU A 33 9.80 4.12 -11.25
CA LEU A 33 9.09 2.85 -11.19
C LEU A 33 7.58 3.06 -11.04
N TRP A 34 7.19 3.97 -10.15
CA TRP A 34 5.79 4.29 -9.88
C TRP A 34 5.14 5.07 -11.02
N VAL A 35 5.88 6.01 -11.63
CA VAL A 35 5.43 6.73 -12.82
C VAL A 35 5.15 5.73 -13.94
N LEU A 36 6.09 4.83 -14.24
CA LEU A 36 5.93 3.83 -15.30
C LEU A 36 4.74 2.90 -15.03
N LEU A 37 4.56 2.43 -13.79
CA LEU A 37 3.41 1.59 -13.41
C LEU A 37 2.07 2.31 -13.61
N GLY A 38 1.97 3.55 -13.12
CA GLY A 38 0.75 4.34 -13.27
C GLY A 38 0.46 4.71 -14.73
N THR A 39 1.48 5.08 -15.51
CA THR A 39 1.33 5.35 -16.95
C THR A 39 0.90 4.11 -17.72
N LEU A 40 1.47 2.93 -17.42
CA LEU A 40 1.04 1.66 -17.99
C LEU A 40 -0.42 1.37 -17.64
N GLY A 41 -0.81 1.57 -16.38
CA GLY A 41 -2.19 1.45 -15.91
C GLY A 41 -3.16 2.34 -16.69
N LEU A 42 -2.86 3.63 -16.80
CA LEU A 42 -3.65 4.58 -17.59
C LEU A 42 -3.78 4.11 -19.05
N GLY A 43 -2.69 3.65 -19.67
CA GLY A 43 -2.71 3.13 -21.03
C GLY A 43 -3.65 1.92 -21.19
N LEU A 44 -3.59 0.96 -20.26
CA LEU A 44 -4.50 -0.19 -20.26
C LEU A 44 -5.96 0.25 -20.12
N VAL A 45 -6.25 1.24 -19.25
CA VAL A 45 -7.61 1.75 -19.07
C VAL A 45 -8.11 2.50 -20.31
N VAL A 46 -7.26 3.29 -20.98
CA VAL A 46 -7.64 3.95 -22.25
C VAL A 46 -8.04 2.92 -23.30
N VAL A 47 -7.25 1.84 -23.45
CA VAL A 47 -7.54 0.79 -24.43
C VAL A 47 -8.83 0.05 -24.07
N ASP A 48 -9.04 -0.26 -22.78
CA ASP A 48 -10.26 -0.90 -22.28
C ASP A 48 -11.52 -0.05 -22.58
N LEU A 49 -11.49 1.25 -22.23
CA LEU A 49 -12.57 2.20 -22.50
C LEU A 49 -12.84 2.38 -24.01
N ALA A 50 -11.80 2.33 -24.85
CA ALA A 50 -11.94 2.43 -26.29
C ALA A 50 -12.60 1.18 -26.88
N MET A 51 -12.20 0.01 -26.42
CA MET A 51 -12.79 -1.27 -26.84
C MET A 51 -14.23 -1.41 -26.36
N SER A 52 -14.58 -0.85 -25.19
CA SER A 52 -15.93 -0.88 -24.66
C SER A 52 -16.85 0.23 -25.20
N SER A 53 -16.37 1.07 -26.14
CA SER A 53 -17.10 2.24 -26.66
C SER A 53 -17.64 3.14 -25.53
N ALA A 54 -16.83 3.35 -24.49
CA ALA A 54 -17.23 4.13 -23.32
C ALA A 54 -17.54 5.59 -23.70
N SER A 55 -18.45 6.19 -22.95
CA SER A 55 -18.81 7.60 -23.15
C SER A 55 -17.70 8.55 -22.70
N ALA A 56 -17.74 9.80 -23.19
CA ALA A 56 -16.68 10.78 -22.95
C ALA A 56 -16.40 11.05 -21.46
N GLU A 57 -17.40 10.88 -20.59
CA GLU A 57 -17.27 11.14 -19.16
C GLU A 57 -16.25 10.20 -18.49
N TYR A 58 -16.12 8.94 -18.94
CA TYR A 58 -15.11 8.02 -18.44
C TYR A 58 -13.69 8.51 -18.74
N TYR A 59 -13.46 9.04 -19.93
CA TYR A 59 -12.17 9.63 -20.31
C TYR A 59 -11.85 10.89 -19.51
N VAL A 60 -12.86 11.70 -19.19
CA VAL A 60 -12.67 12.88 -18.34
C VAL A 60 -12.31 12.48 -16.91
N VAL A 61 -13.00 11.48 -16.33
CA VAL A 61 -12.64 10.91 -15.01
C VAL A 61 -11.22 10.36 -15.01
N LEU A 62 -10.83 9.63 -16.06
CA LEU A 62 -9.48 9.11 -16.24
C LEU A 62 -8.44 10.23 -16.35
N ALA A 63 -8.72 11.28 -17.12
CA ALA A 63 -7.85 12.45 -17.25
C ALA A 63 -7.70 13.20 -15.93
N SER A 64 -8.77 13.32 -15.14
CA SER A 64 -8.72 13.87 -13.79
C SER A 64 -7.83 13.02 -12.87
N ALA A 65 -8.01 11.70 -12.86
CA ALA A 65 -7.16 10.79 -12.08
C ALA A 65 -5.69 10.87 -12.50
N ALA A 66 -5.41 10.92 -13.80
CA ALA A 66 -4.07 11.10 -14.35
C ALA A 66 -3.45 12.44 -13.92
N GLY A 67 -4.21 13.54 -14.00
CA GLY A 67 -3.76 14.86 -13.55
C GLY A 67 -3.40 14.88 -12.06
N LEU A 68 -4.25 14.31 -11.21
CA LEU A 68 -3.99 14.15 -9.78
C LEU A 68 -2.75 13.28 -9.51
N PHE A 69 -2.58 12.18 -10.25
CA PHE A 69 -1.44 11.27 -10.13
C PHE A 69 -0.12 11.95 -10.52
N TYR A 70 -0.04 12.54 -11.70
CA TYR A 70 1.19 13.19 -12.14
C TYR A 70 1.55 14.39 -11.25
N ALA A 71 0.55 15.10 -10.70
CA ALA A 71 0.77 16.16 -9.72
C ALA A 71 1.53 15.69 -8.47
N VAL A 72 1.45 14.41 -8.09
CA VAL A 72 2.22 13.82 -6.96
C VAL A 72 3.73 13.87 -7.21
N PHE A 73 4.16 13.83 -8.47
CA PHE A 73 5.58 13.81 -8.84
C PHE A 73 6.14 15.20 -9.16
N PHE A 74 5.30 16.25 -9.17
CA PHE A 74 5.70 17.61 -9.53
C PHE A 74 5.80 18.53 -8.31
N GLY A 75 6.98 18.54 -7.68
CA GLY A 75 7.30 19.43 -6.55
C GLY A 75 6.89 18.87 -5.20
N GLU A 76 7.00 19.70 -4.17
CA GLU A 76 6.68 19.34 -2.78
C GLU A 76 5.16 19.21 -2.57
N PRO A 77 4.72 18.37 -1.60
CA PRO A 77 3.33 18.30 -1.12
C PRO A 77 2.74 19.70 -0.91
N LEU A 78 1.45 19.87 -1.23
CA LEU A 78 0.75 21.15 -1.02
C LEU A 78 0.88 21.66 0.42
N LEU A 79 0.90 20.75 1.39
CA LEU A 79 1.06 21.01 2.80
C LEU A 79 2.12 20.05 3.35
N ASP A 80 3.06 20.63 4.08
CA ASP A 80 4.22 19.99 4.70
C ASP A 80 4.40 20.56 6.13
N GLU A 81 5.29 20.00 6.94
CA GLU A 81 5.77 20.61 8.19
C GLU A 81 6.27 22.07 7.98
N ASP A 82 6.85 22.37 6.82
CA ASP A 82 7.38 23.68 6.44
C ASP A 82 6.30 24.66 5.92
N GLY A 83 5.06 24.21 5.74
CA GLY A 83 3.91 25.04 5.36
C GLY A 83 3.31 24.74 3.98
N PHE A 84 2.72 25.77 3.35
CA PHE A 84 1.98 25.63 2.09
C PHE A 84 2.87 25.86 0.86
N HIS A 85 2.99 24.85 0.01
CA HIS A 85 3.82 24.88 -1.21
C HIS A 85 2.95 25.02 -2.46
N GLY A 86 2.58 26.26 -2.77
CA GLY A 86 1.64 26.61 -3.84
C GLY A 86 2.26 26.68 -5.25
N ARG A 87 2.91 25.61 -5.72
CA ARG A 87 3.47 25.62 -7.09
C ARG A 87 2.34 25.76 -8.12
N ARG A 88 2.38 26.82 -8.94
CA ARG A 88 1.33 27.16 -9.93
C ARG A 88 0.90 25.98 -10.80
N LEU A 89 1.87 25.20 -11.28
CA LEU A 89 1.61 24.02 -12.11
C LEU A 89 0.80 22.96 -11.34
N ARG A 90 1.15 22.68 -10.09
CA ARG A 90 0.45 21.70 -9.24
C ARG A 90 -0.98 22.15 -8.96
N ILE A 91 -1.17 23.41 -8.57
CA ILE A 91 -2.51 23.99 -8.35
C ILE A 91 -3.34 23.92 -9.63
N GLY A 92 -2.73 24.24 -10.78
CA GLY A 92 -3.39 24.14 -12.09
C GLY A 92 -3.86 22.72 -12.42
N LEU A 93 -3.01 21.71 -12.19
CA LEU A 93 -3.37 20.29 -12.41
C LEU A 93 -4.51 19.84 -11.48
N LEU A 94 -4.49 20.25 -10.22
CA LEU A 94 -5.54 19.93 -9.25
C LEU A 94 -6.87 20.61 -9.62
N GLY A 95 -6.81 21.89 -9.98
CA GLY A 95 -7.98 22.66 -10.43
C GLY A 95 -8.59 22.07 -11.70
N LEU A 96 -7.76 21.71 -12.68
CA LEU A 96 -8.21 21.05 -13.91
C LEU A 96 -8.86 19.69 -13.62
N ALA A 97 -8.24 18.88 -12.76
CA ALA A 97 -8.80 17.59 -12.37
C ALA A 97 -10.15 17.74 -11.66
N LEU A 98 -10.29 18.74 -10.78
CA LEU A 98 -11.53 19.04 -10.08
C LEU A 98 -12.64 19.49 -11.04
N VAL A 99 -12.33 20.42 -11.96
CA VAL A 99 -13.29 20.89 -12.97
C VAL A 99 -13.75 19.74 -13.87
N GLY A 100 -12.82 18.89 -14.32
CA GLY A 100 -13.13 17.70 -15.10
C GLY A 100 -14.05 16.73 -14.34
N LEU A 101 -13.74 16.47 -13.07
CA LEU A 101 -14.51 15.55 -12.24
C LEU A 101 -15.95 16.04 -12.00
N VAL A 102 -16.09 17.33 -11.66
CA VAL A 102 -17.40 17.96 -11.46
C VAL A 102 -18.19 17.98 -12.76
N GLY A 103 -17.56 18.34 -13.89
CA GLY A 103 -18.20 18.37 -15.19
C GLY A 103 -18.69 17.00 -15.66
N ALA A 104 -17.85 15.96 -15.53
CA ALA A 104 -18.21 14.58 -15.88
C ALA A 104 -19.37 14.07 -15.02
N THR A 105 -19.28 14.26 -13.70
CA THR A 105 -20.33 13.84 -12.76
C THR A 105 -21.63 14.59 -13.03
N TRP A 106 -21.57 15.90 -13.23
CA TRP A 106 -22.75 16.72 -13.56
C TRP A 106 -23.42 16.24 -14.85
N ASN A 107 -22.65 15.92 -15.89
CA ASN A 107 -23.21 15.43 -17.14
C ASN A 107 -23.93 14.08 -16.96
N VAL A 108 -23.32 13.13 -16.23
CA VAL A 108 -23.96 11.83 -15.93
C VAL A 108 -25.25 12.01 -15.14
N VAL A 109 -25.25 12.90 -14.15
CA VAL A 109 -26.45 13.21 -13.34
C VAL A 109 -27.52 13.88 -14.20
N ALA A 110 -27.16 14.91 -14.97
CA ALA A 110 -28.10 15.67 -15.80
C ALA A 110 -28.71 14.82 -16.93
N SER A 111 -28.01 13.79 -17.39
CA SER A 111 -28.51 12.84 -18.40
C SER A 111 -29.30 11.67 -17.81
N GLY A 112 -29.50 11.63 -16.48
CA GLY A 112 -30.27 10.57 -15.81
C GLY A 112 -29.58 9.20 -15.81
N ARG A 113 -28.27 9.13 -16.04
CA ARG A 113 -27.47 7.88 -16.11
C ARG A 113 -26.88 7.47 -14.75
N THR A 114 -27.46 7.93 -13.64
CA THR A 114 -26.91 7.81 -12.27
C THR A 114 -26.77 6.38 -11.77
N ASP A 115 -27.48 5.43 -12.37
CA ASP A 115 -27.53 4.04 -11.90
C ASP A 115 -26.36 3.18 -12.42
N SER A 116 -25.43 3.80 -13.16
CA SER A 116 -24.26 3.12 -13.71
C SER A 116 -23.23 2.85 -12.62
N VAL A 117 -23.35 1.69 -11.95
CA VAL A 117 -22.36 1.20 -10.95
C VAL A 117 -20.94 1.27 -11.53
N ALA A 118 -20.77 0.94 -12.81
CA ALA A 118 -19.50 1.06 -13.52
C ALA A 118 -18.90 2.48 -13.46
N PHE A 119 -19.68 3.52 -13.73
CA PHE A 119 -19.19 4.90 -13.66
C PHE A 119 -18.74 5.28 -12.25
N LEU A 120 -19.50 4.85 -11.23
CA LEU A 120 -19.14 5.07 -9.83
C LEU A 120 -17.83 4.35 -9.45
N GLU A 121 -17.60 3.14 -9.97
CA GLU A 121 -16.31 2.45 -9.78
C GLU A 121 -15.15 3.24 -10.37
N TYR A 122 -15.25 3.77 -11.60
CA TYR A 122 -14.20 4.62 -12.17
C TYR A 122 -14.02 5.93 -11.39
N LEU A 123 -15.08 6.48 -10.80
CA LEU A 123 -15.01 7.67 -9.95
C LEU A 123 -14.18 7.42 -8.68
N THR A 124 -14.02 6.17 -8.25
CA THR A 124 -13.13 5.83 -7.14
C THR A 124 -11.67 6.12 -7.46
N MET A 125 -11.24 6.12 -8.74
CA MET A 125 -9.84 6.37 -9.09
C MET A 125 -9.33 7.73 -8.58
N PRO A 126 -9.89 8.88 -9.01
CA PRO A 126 -9.44 10.18 -8.50
C PRO A 126 -9.66 10.32 -7.00
N VAL A 127 -10.74 9.73 -6.45
CA VAL A 127 -11.01 9.76 -5.00
C VAL A 127 -9.90 9.04 -4.23
N MET A 128 -9.51 7.84 -4.64
CA MET A 128 -8.45 7.06 -3.97
C MET A 128 -7.09 7.72 -4.10
N VAL A 129 -6.80 8.40 -5.22
CA VAL A 129 -5.60 9.23 -5.35
C VAL A 129 -5.55 10.30 -4.26
N LEU A 130 -6.67 10.99 -4.00
CA LEU A 130 -6.78 12.00 -2.94
C LEU A 130 -6.73 11.38 -1.54
N VAL A 131 -7.41 10.25 -1.32
CA VAL A 131 -7.41 9.52 -0.05
C VAL A 131 -6.00 9.12 0.31
N TYR A 132 -5.23 8.51 -0.59
CA TYR A 132 -3.85 8.12 -0.30
C TYR A 132 -2.91 9.30 -0.09
N GLN A 133 -3.13 10.42 -0.79
CA GLN A 133 -2.42 11.66 -0.49
C GLN A 133 -2.77 12.20 0.90
N GLY A 134 -4.04 12.16 1.29
CA GLY A 134 -4.50 12.55 2.62
C GLY A 134 -3.92 11.65 3.72
N MET A 135 -3.95 10.32 3.51
CA MET A 135 -3.34 9.33 4.40
C MET A 135 -1.84 9.58 4.60
N TYR A 136 -1.13 9.99 3.54
CA TYR A 136 0.27 10.38 3.64
C TYR A 136 0.45 11.67 4.47
N GLN A 137 -0.38 12.70 4.23
CA GLN A 137 -0.32 13.96 4.97
C GLN A 137 -0.60 13.80 6.48
N VAL A 138 -1.56 12.96 6.85
CA VAL A 138 -1.87 12.66 8.26
C VAL A 138 -0.95 11.59 8.87
N ARG A 139 0.10 11.17 8.15
CA ARG A 139 1.08 10.15 8.55
C ARG A 139 0.50 8.77 8.86
N LEU A 140 -0.68 8.44 8.31
CA LEU A 140 -1.18 7.07 8.33
C LEU A 140 -0.30 6.18 7.43
N LEU A 141 0.10 6.69 6.27
CA LEU A 141 1.13 6.11 5.40
C LEU A 141 2.47 6.81 5.66
N HIS A 142 3.38 6.12 6.33
CA HIS A 142 4.65 6.70 6.78
C HIS A 142 5.70 6.83 5.66
N GLY A 143 5.58 6.06 4.59
CA GLY A 143 6.49 6.08 3.45
C GLY A 143 5.88 6.75 2.23
N GLY A 144 6.59 7.72 1.65
CA GLY A 144 6.19 8.34 0.37
C GLY A 144 6.17 7.34 -0.79
N ALA A 145 6.98 6.27 -0.74
CA ALA A 145 6.93 5.18 -1.71
C ALA A 145 5.65 4.35 -1.56
N ASP A 146 5.18 4.11 -0.33
CA ASP A 146 3.97 3.34 -0.04
C ASP A 146 2.73 4.04 -0.64
N ALA A 147 2.63 5.35 -0.43
CA ALA A 147 1.56 6.16 -0.99
C ALA A 147 1.60 6.15 -2.54
N LYS A 148 2.79 6.34 -3.14
CA LYS A 148 2.94 6.30 -4.61
C LYS A 148 2.59 4.94 -5.20
N ALA A 149 2.94 3.85 -4.51
CA ALA A 149 2.60 2.50 -4.93
C ALA A 149 1.08 2.31 -4.97
N LEU A 150 0.37 2.66 -3.88
CA LEU A 150 -1.08 2.55 -3.80
C LEU A 150 -1.80 3.43 -4.84
N ILE A 151 -1.32 4.66 -5.03
CA ILE A 151 -1.83 5.57 -6.06
C ILE A 151 -1.61 4.97 -7.47
N ALA A 152 -0.44 4.41 -7.77
CA ALA A 152 -0.18 3.77 -9.05
C ALA A 152 -1.07 2.53 -9.26
N LEU A 153 -1.31 1.73 -8.20
CA LEU A 153 -2.20 0.57 -8.25
C LEU A 153 -3.65 0.96 -8.54
N THR A 154 -4.14 2.08 -8.01
CA THR A 154 -5.46 2.64 -8.34
C THR A 154 -5.61 2.89 -9.85
N LEU A 155 -4.54 3.31 -10.53
CA LEU A 155 -4.56 3.54 -11.97
C LEU A 155 -4.40 2.25 -12.79
N LEU A 156 -3.67 1.27 -12.25
CA LEU A 156 -3.47 -0.02 -12.89
C LEU A 156 -4.74 -0.86 -12.87
N VAL A 157 -5.41 -0.93 -11.71
CA VAL A 157 -6.55 -1.81 -11.46
C VAL A 157 -7.71 -0.97 -10.92
N PRO A 158 -8.41 -0.22 -11.81
CA PRO A 158 -9.43 0.72 -11.39
C PRO A 158 -10.73 0.04 -10.93
N THR A 159 -11.00 -1.15 -11.45
CA THR A 159 -12.20 -1.95 -11.20
C THR A 159 -11.80 -3.34 -10.73
N TYR A 160 -12.74 -4.06 -10.11
CA TYR A 160 -12.47 -5.42 -9.62
C TYR A 160 -12.16 -6.37 -10.80
N PRO A 161 -11.03 -7.11 -10.75
CA PRO A 161 -10.62 -7.98 -11.84
C PRO A 161 -11.50 -9.22 -11.95
N ASP A 162 -11.85 -9.62 -13.17
CA ASP A 162 -12.56 -10.88 -13.44
C ASP A 162 -11.59 -11.99 -13.86
N LEU A 163 -11.17 -12.78 -12.88
CA LEU A 163 -10.30 -13.94 -13.11
C LEU A 163 -11.06 -15.20 -13.55
N GLY A 164 -12.40 -15.18 -13.56
CA GLY A 164 -13.25 -16.34 -13.79
C GLY A 164 -13.42 -17.23 -12.54
N PRO A 165 -14.30 -18.24 -12.60
CA PRO A 165 -14.79 -18.98 -11.43
C PRO A 165 -13.77 -19.91 -10.76
N ALA A 166 -12.65 -20.22 -11.41
CA ALA A 166 -11.63 -21.14 -10.86
C ALA A 166 -10.62 -20.47 -9.92
N ILE A 167 -10.46 -19.14 -10.00
CA ILE A 167 -9.45 -18.36 -9.27
C ILE A 167 -10.08 -17.05 -8.73
N GLY A 168 -11.39 -16.87 -8.90
CA GLY A 168 -12.09 -15.64 -8.55
C GLY A 168 -12.26 -15.44 -7.04
N PRO A 169 -12.39 -14.18 -6.59
CA PRO A 169 -12.53 -13.84 -5.18
C PRO A 169 -13.73 -14.55 -4.55
N MET A 170 -13.59 -14.90 -3.27
CA MET A 170 -14.63 -15.56 -2.48
C MET A 170 -15.96 -14.80 -2.65
N VAL A 171 -16.96 -15.44 -3.27
CA VAL A 171 -18.20 -14.80 -3.70
C VAL A 171 -18.92 -14.20 -2.48
N VAL A 172 -18.93 -12.88 -2.41
CA VAL A 172 -19.81 -12.14 -1.51
C VAL A 172 -21.21 -12.13 -2.13
N ASP A 173 -22.25 -12.18 -1.31
CA ASP A 173 -23.64 -12.05 -1.76
C ASP A 173 -23.80 -10.90 -2.76
N ALA A 174 -24.46 -11.16 -3.90
CA ALA A 174 -24.63 -10.21 -5.01
C ALA A 174 -25.27 -8.89 -4.57
N ARG A 175 -26.04 -8.88 -3.48
CA ARG A 175 -26.66 -7.66 -2.92
C ARG A 175 -25.65 -6.71 -2.28
N ILE A 176 -24.54 -7.25 -1.79
CA ILE A 176 -23.49 -6.51 -1.08
C ILE A 176 -22.34 -6.16 -2.05
N ASP A 177 -22.19 -6.88 -3.17
CA ASP A 177 -21.11 -6.72 -4.14
C ASP A 177 -20.97 -5.28 -4.67
N ALA A 178 -22.05 -4.66 -5.18
CA ALA A 178 -21.99 -3.31 -5.75
C ALA A 178 -21.57 -2.25 -4.71
N ALA A 179 -22.10 -2.34 -3.49
CA ALA A 179 -21.69 -1.45 -2.40
C ALA A 179 -20.22 -1.68 -2.05
N MET A 180 -19.80 -2.94 -1.92
CA MET A 180 -18.42 -3.27 -1.56
C MET A 180 -17.41 -2.77 -2.60
N ARG A 181 -17.74 -2.83 -3.90
CA ARG A 181 -16.85 -2.31 -4.94
C ARG A 181 -16.60 -0.81 -4.83
N LEU A 182 -17.60 -0.06 -4.36
CA LEU A 182 -17.51 1.38 -4.14
C LEU A 182 -16.80 1.74 -2.82
N TRP A 183 -17.14 1.05 -1.72
CA TRP A 183 -16.58 1.31 -0.39
C TRP A 183 -15.17 0.75 -0.20
N PHE A 184 -14.85 -0.33 -0.93
CA PHE A 184 -13.54 -0.95 -0.97
C PHE A 184 -13.04 -1.02 -2.41
N PRO A 185 -12.57 0.09 -3.00
CA PRO A 185 -11.92 0.04 -4.31
C PRO A 185 -10.74 -0.94 -4.28
N PHE A 186 -10.39 -1.52 -5.43
CA PHE A 186 -9.43 -2.63 -5.48
C PHE A 186 -8.09 -2.30 -4.80
N SER A 187 -7.52 -1.12 -5.04
CA SER A 187 -6.27 -0.68 -4.38
C SER A 187 -6.40 -0.59 -2.85
N PHE A 188 -7.58 -0.30 -2.32
CA PHE A 188 -7.86 -0.31 -0.88
C PHE A 188 -7.92 -1.73 -0.33
N VAL A 189 -8.50 -2.68 -1.06
CA VAL A 189 -8.44 -4.10 -0.71
C VAL A 189 -7.00 -4.58 -0.63
N VAL A 190 -6.16 -4.19 -1.60
CA VAL A 190 -4.71 -4.50 -1.58
C VAL A 190 -4.05 -3.97 -0.31
N LEU A 191 -4.34 -2.73 0.08
CA LEU A 191 -3.86 -2.14 1.33
C LEU A 191 -4.33 -2.94 2.56
N VAL A 192 -5.62 -3.25 2.66
CA VAL A 192 -6.17 -4.02 3.79
C VAL A 192 -5.51 -5.40 3.88
N ASN A 193 -5.39 -6.12 2.76
CA ASN A 193 -4.72 -7.42 2.73
C ASN A 193 -3.24 -7.29 3.14
N ALA A 194 -2.54 -6.24 2.68
CA ALA A 194 -1.16 -5.97 3.08
C ALA A 194 -1.04 -5.68 4.59
N MET A 195 -1.99 -4.93 5.17
CA MET A 195 -2.03 -4.66 6.61
C MET A 195 -2.30 -5.93 7.43
N LEU A 196 -3.18 -6.82 6.96
CA LEU A 196 -3.41 -8.13 7.59
C LEU A 196 -2.14 -9.00 7.58
N LEU A 197 -1.43 -9.03 6.45
CA LEU A 197 -0.13 -9.70 6.38
C LEU A 197 0.89 -9.08 7.32
N PHE A 198 0.89 -7.75 7.44
CA PHE A 198 1.77 -7.05 8.38
C PHE A 198 1.44 -7.40 9.84
N LEU A 199 0.16 -7.56 10.18
CA LEU A 199 -0.30 -7.99 11.51
C LEU A 199 0.09 -9.45 11.83
N ALA A 200 0.27 -10.29 10.81
CA ALA A 200 0.74 -11.66 10.99
C ALA A 200 2.25 -11.74 11.33
N ILE A 201 3.03 -10.68 11.07
CA ILE A 201 4.48 -10.68 11.30
C ILE A 201 4.85 -10.88 12.78
N PRO A 202 4.26 -10.15 13.75
CA PRO A 202 4.49 -10.42 15.16
C PRO A 202 4.21 -11.86 15.59
N LEU A 203 3.17 -12.48 15.02
CA LEU A 203 2.84 -13.89 15.27
C LEU A 203 3.90 -14.82 14.68
N GLY A 204 4.42 -14.49 13.50
CA GLY A 204 5.56 -15.16 12.88
C GLY A 204 6.82 -15.10 13.76
N TYR A 205 7.12 -13.94 14.36
CA TYR A 205 8.22 -13.83 15.32
C TYR A 205 7.98 -14.67 16.57
N LEU A 206 6.77 -14.66 17.13
CA LEU A 206 6.44 -15.48 18.29
C LEU A 206 6.71 -16.96 18.00
N LEU A 207 6.19 -17.47 16.87
CA LEU A 207 6.39 -18.85 16.46
C LEU A 207 7.88 -19.18 16.25
N HIS A 208 8.60 -18.29 15.56
CA HIS A 208 10.04 -18.44 15.33
C HIS A 208 10.84 -18.51 16.62
N ASN A 209 10.51 -17.66 17.60
CA ASN A 209 11.17 -17.61 18.89
C ASN A 209 10.75 -18.79 19.80
N ALA A 210 9.50 -19.25 19.71
CA ALA A 210 9.01 -20.44 20.41
C ALA A 210 9.81 -21.69 20.03
N VAL A 211 10.04 -21.90 18.72
CA VAL A 211 10.85 -23.01 18.21
C VAL A 211 12.30 -22.96 18.71
N ARG A 212 12.81 -21.77 19.04
CA ARG A 212 14.18 -21.57 19.56
C ARG A 212 14.27 -21.48 21.09
N GLY A 213 13.14 -21.57 21.80
CA GLY A 213 13.08 -21.44 23.26
C GLY A 213 13.26 -20.00 23.79
N ASP A 214 13.24 -18.98 22.92
CA ASP A 214 13.48 -17.57 23.25
C ASP A 214 12.15 -16.81 23.50
N LEU A 215 11.31 -17.25 24.44
CA LEU A 215 9.94 -16.73 24.68
C LEU A 215 9.86 -15.50 25.62
N ARG A 216 10.84 -14.59 25.58
CA ARG A 216 10.81 -13.40 26.45
C ARG A 216 9.74 -12.40 26.01
N PHE A 217 8.70 -12.23 26.82
CA PHE A 217 7.63 -11.27 26.56
C PHE A 217 8.06 -9.82 26.94
N PRO A 218 7.71 -8.79 26.15
CA PRO A 218 7.01 -8.82 24.85
C PRO A 218 7.95 -8.95 23.63
N MET A 219 9.26 -9.06 23.82
CA MET A 219 10.27 -9.07 22.75
C MET A 219 10.07 -10.21 21.73
N ALA A 220 9.56 -11.35 22.19
CA ALA A 220 9.27 -12.50 21.34
C ALA A 220 8.26 -12.21 20.22
N PHE A 221 7.40 -11.18 20.37
CA PHE A 221 6.48 -10.71 19.33
C PHE A 221 7.12 -9.67 18.41
N LEU A 222 8.13 -8.96 18.86
CA LEU A 222 8.61 -7.74 18.20
C LEU A 222 9.90 -7.92 17.40
N GLY A 223 10.63 -9.01 17.65
CA GLY A 223 11.91 -9.26 17.02
C GLY A 223 12.45 -10.67 17.26
N ARG A 224 13.77 -10.81 17.13
CA ARG A 224 14.50 -12.08 17.34
C ARG A 224 15.84 -11.81 18.02
N ARG A 225 16.38 -12.81 18.71
CA ARG A 225 17.77 -12.76 19.20
C ARG A 225 18.76 -12.98 18.05
N ALA A 226 19.66 -12.02 17.83
CA ALA A 226 20.75 -12.10 16.86
C ALA A 226 22.11 -11.99 17.54
N ASP A 227 23.13 -12.55 16.90
CA ASP A 227 24.53 -12.39 17.28
C ASP A 227 25.01 -10.98 16.93
N LEU A 228 25.76 -10.34 17.84
CA LEU A 228 26.32 -9.01 17.63
C LEU A 228 27.42 -9.00 16.55
N ASP A 229 28.11 -10.12 16.34
CA ASP A 229 29.23 -10.21 15.39
C ASP A 229 28.77 -10.42 13.93
N GLY A 230 27.50 -10.76 13.75
CA GLY A 230 26.88 -10.99 12.44
C GLY A 230 25.50 -10.36 12.33
N LEU A 231 25.33 -9.13 12.82
CA LEU A 231 24.04 -8.45 12.79
C LEU A 231 23.52 -8.29 11.35
N PRO A 232 22.27 -8.70 11.07
CA PRO A 232 21.69 -8.48 9.75
C PRO A 232 21.63 -6.98 9.42
N PRO A 233 21.75 -6.61 8.13
CA PRO A 233 21.53 -5.22 7.73
C PRO A 233 20.08 -4.82 8.02
N HIS A 234 19.85 -3.52 8.25
CA HIS A 234 18.51 -2.96 8.46
C HIS A 234 17.73 -3.55 9.65
N VAL A 235 18.38 -3.79 10.78
CA VAL A 235 17.72 -4.14 12.05
C VAL A 235 17.78 -2.99 13.03
N TRP A 236 16.79 -2.89 13.90
CA TRP A 236 16.81 -2.05 15.09
C TRP A 236 17.33 -2.85 16.27
N LEU A 237 18.35 -2.34 16.96
CA LEU A 237 18.86 -2.93 18.17
C LEU A 237 17.92 -2.57 19.33
N MET A 238 17.38 -3.59 20.01
CA MET A 238 16.41 -3.39 21.09
C MET A 238 17.05 -3.41 22.48
N GLU A 239 18.28 -3.91 22.61
CA GLU A 239 19.04 -3.91 23.86
C GLU A 239 20.11 -2.82 23.81
N ARG A 240 20.33 -2.12 24.91
CA ARG A 240 21.47 -1.20 25.02
C ARG A 240 21.93 -1.04 26.45
N ILE A 241 23.14 -0.51 26.61
CA ILE A 241 23.62 0.00 27.89
C ILE A 241 23.25 1.48 27.98
N ASP A 242 22.57 1.90 29.04
CA ASP A 242 22.24 3.31 29.27
C ASP A 242 23.43 4.09 29.84
N ASP A 243 23.30 5.41 29.99
CA ASP A 243 24.40 6.27 30.44
C ASP A 243 24.82 6.00 31.90
N ARG A 244 24.02 5.23 32.65
CA ARG A 244 24.31 4.78 34.01
C ARG A 244 25.02 3.42 34.04
N GLY A 245 25.20 2.77 32.90
CA GLY A 245 25.80 1.45 32.79
C GLY A 245 24.80 0.29 32.89
N GLU A 246 23.50 0.58 32.98
CA GLU A 246 22.46 -0.42 33.13
C GLU A 246 22.04 -1.01 31.78
N HIS A 247 21.77 -2.32 31.76
CA HIS A 247 21.27 -2.99 30.58
C HIS A 247 19.75 -2.80 30.47
N VAL A 248 19.33 -2.06 29.44
CA VAL A 248 17.93 -1.72 29.20
C VAL A 248 17.44 -2.26 27.87
N VAL A 249 16.19 -2.72 27.85
CA VAL A 249 15.48 -3.11 26.62
C VAL A 249 14.56 -1.99 26.19
N VAL A 250 14.75 -1.50 24.97
CA VAL A 250 13.95 -0.47 24.31
C VAL A 250 13.12 -1.12 23.22
N LEU A 251 11.81 -1.24 23.45
CA LEU A 251 10.90 -1.90 22.51
C LEU A 251 10.79 -1.17 21.17
N PHE A 252 10.89 0.17 21.19
CA PHE A 252 10.80 1.04 20.02
C PHE A 252 12.01 1.98 19.95
N PRO A 253 13.14 1.53 19.36
CA PRO A 253 14.35 2.33 19.27
C PRO A 253 14.17 3.58 18.41
N ARG A 254 14.82 4.69 18.78
CA ARG A 254 14.76 5.95 18.02
C ARG A 254 15.67 5.90 16.78
N ARG A 255 15.24 6.56 15.70
CA ARG A 255 16.04 6.69 14.47
C ARG A 255 17.28 7.55 14.72
N GLY A 256 18.38 7.26 14.02
CA GLY A 256 19.56 8.13 13.94
C GLY A 256 20.63 7.96 15.02
N ARG A 257 20.53 6.94 15.89
CA ARG A 257 21.66 6.61 16.78
C ARG A 257 22.73 5.80 16.05
N ASP A 258 23.97 6.00 16.46
CA ASP A 258 25.11 5.22 16.02
C ASP A 258 25.01 3.79 16.56
N ARG A 259 24.50 2.90 15.71
CA ARG A 259 24.35 1.47 15.99
C ARG A 259 25.67 0.83 16.40
N ASP A 260 26.76 1.19 15.73
CA ASP A 260 28.04 0.51 15.92
C ASP A 260 28.61 0.86 17.31
N SER A 261 28.38 2.10 17.77
CA SER A 261 28.67 2.49 19.15
C SER A 261 27.84 1.72 20.19
N GLU A 262 26.55 1.48 19.95
CA GLU A 262 25.68 0.74 20.86
C GLU A 262 26.07 -0.75 20.94
N VAL A 263 26.42 -1.34 19.79
CA VAL A 263 26.93 -2.71 19.72
C VAL A 263 28.23 -2.85 20.51
N GLU A 264 29.15 -1.89 20.38
CA GLU A 264 30.42 -1.92 21.10
C GLU A 264 30.25 -1.79 22.62
N ARG A 265 29.27 -1.01 23.07
CA ARG A 265 28.91 -0.91 24.49
C ARG A 265 28.37 -2.24 25.03
N LEU A 266 27.50 -2.92 24.28
CA LEU A 266 26.99 -4.24 24.65
C LEU A 266 28.12 -5.28 24.73
N ARG A 267 29.05 -5.25 23.76
CA ARG A 267 30.22 -6.15 23.76
C ARG A 267 31.10 -5.94 24.99
N ARG A 268 31.38 -4.68 25.35
CA ARG A 268 32.15 -4.34 26.56
C ARG A 268 31.46 -4.82 27.85
N ALA A 269 30.14 -4.93 27.85
CA ALA A 269 29.37 -5.51 28.94
C ALA A 269 29.30 -7.05 28.92
N GLY A 270 30.02 -7.71 28.00
CA GLY A 270 30.06 -9.17 27.86
C GLY A 270 28.84 -9.78 27.15
N ILE A 271 27.97 -8.97 26.54
CA ILE A 271 26.79 -9.43 25.82
C ILE A 271 27.20 -9.85 24.41
N ARG A 272 26.89 -11.10 24.03
CA ARG A 272 27.16 -11.65 22.68
C ARG A 272 25.94 -11.68 21.77
N ARG A 273 24.73 -11.82 22.34
CA ARG A 273 23.47 -11.88 21.58
C ARG A 273 22.45 -10.90 22.15
N ALA A 274 21.88 -10.09 21.29
CA ALA A 274 20.90 -9.07 21.64
C ALA A 274 19.58 -9.28 20.87
N TRP A 275 18.48 -8.81 21.45
CA TRP A 275 17.21 -8.64 20.75
C TRP A 275 17.34 -7.59 19.65
N VAL A 276 16.92 -7.97 18.45
CA VAL A 276 16.84 -7.09 17.30
C VAL A 276 15.47 -7.19 16.64
N GLN A 277 14.99 -6.06 16.16
CA GLN A 277 13.76 -5.96 15.38
C GLN A 277 14.13 -5.71 13.90
N PRO A 278 13.92 -6.69 13.00
CA PRO A 278 14.10 -6.47 11.58
C PRO A 278 13.17 -5.38 11.05
N LYS A 279 13.70 -4.44 10.27
CA LYS A 279 12.87 -3.48 9.53
C LYS A 279 12.16 -4.22 8.41
N VAL A 280 10.87 -4.48 8.57
CA VAL A 280 10.08 -5.09 7.50
C VAL A 280 9.72 -3.99 6.50
N PRO A 281 10.16 -4.10 5.24
CA PRO A 281 9.74 -3.17 4.19
C PRO A 281 8.26 -3.39 3.86
N PHE A 282 7.48 -2.31 3.74
CA PHE A 282 6.05 -2.42 3.46
C PHE A 282 5.77 -2.96 2.04
N MET A 283 6.72 -2.86 1.10
CA MET A 283 6.54 -3.36 -0.27
C MET A 283 6.35 -4.89 -0.35
N VAL A 284 6.91 -5.65 0.59
CA VAL A 284 6.76 -7.12 0.63
C VAL A 284 5.32 -7.54 0.97
N PRO A 285 4.72 -7.10 2.09
CA PRO A 285 3.32 -7.36 2.36
C PRO A 285 2.40 -6.68 1.35
N LEU A 286 2.79 -5.57 0.72
CA LEU A 286 2.01 -4.97 -0.36
C LEU A 286 1.92 -5.88 -1.59
N LEU A 287 3.04 -6.48 -2.02
CA LEU A 287 3.05 -7.50 -3.07
C LEU A 287 2.17 -8.70 -2.69
N GLY A 288 2.33 -9.21 -1.46
CA GLY A 288 1.50 -10.32 -0.96
C GLY A 288 0.02 -9.96 -0.94
N GLY A 289 -0.33 -8.76 -0.48
CA GLY A 289 -1.69 -8.25 -0.44
C GLY A 289 -2.30 -8.08 -1.82
N PHE A 290 -1.50 -7.66 -2.81
CA PHE A 290 -1.90 -7.56 -4.21
C PHE A 290 -2.23 -8.93 -4.79
N LEU A 291 -1.35 -9.91 -4.60
CA LEU A 291 -1.59 -11.28 -5.08
C LEU A 291 -2.82 -11.90 -4.38
N LEU A 292 -2.97 -11.69 -3.08
CA LEU A 292 -4.16 -12.16 -2.34
C LEU A 292 -5.44 -11.46 -2.82
N ALA A 293 -5.39 -10.17 -3.14
CA ALA A 293 -6.55 -9.45 -3.68
C ALA A 293 -7.01 -10.00 -5.03
N PHE A 294 -6.08 -10.42 -5.90
CA PHE A 294 -6.40 -11.08 -7.16
C PHE A 294 -6.90 -12.52 -6.95
N LEU A 295 -6.22 -13.32 -6.13
CA LEU A 295 -6.44 -14.77 -6.02
C LEU A 295 -7.56 -15.17 -5.05
N VAL A 296 -7.78 -14.37 -4.00
CA VAL A 296 -8.69 -14.68 -2.90
C VAL A 296 -9.76 -13.58 -2.72
N GLY A 297 -9.41 -12.34 -3.05
CA GLY A 297 -10.27 -11.18 -2.89
C GLY A 297 -10.06 -10.45 -1.57
N ASN A 298 -11.15 -9.95 -1.00
CA ASN A 298 -11.13 -9.22 0.25
C ASN A 298 -11.15 -10.19 1.44
N LEU A 299 -9.97 -10.44 2.03
CA LEU A 299 -9.82 -11.38 3.15
C LEU A 299 -10.62 -10.99 4.38
N LEU A 300 -10.73 -9.68 4.64
CA LEU A 300 -11.50 -9.18 5.78
C LEU A 300 -12.98 -9.53 5.62
N LEU A 301 -13.53 -9.33 4.42
CA LEU A 301 -14.92 -9.69 4.15
C LEU A 301 -15.16 -11.19 4.15
N GLY A 302 -14.24 -11.99 3.59
CA GLY A 302 -14.30 -13.45 3.66
C GLY A 302 -14.28 -13.96 5.09
N PHE A 303 -13.51 -13.34 5.98
CA PHE A 303 -13.51 -13.67 7.40
C PHE A 303 -14.81 -13.25 8.10
N LEU A 304 -15.30 -12.04 7.83
CA LEU A 304 -16.55 -11.54 8.42
C LEU A 304 -17.78 -12.34 7.97
N SER A 305 -17.82 -12.80 6.72
CA SER A 305 -18.92 -13.65 6.23
C SER A 305 -18.94 -15.04 6.88
N LEU A 306 -17.77 -15.57 7.28
CA LEU A 306 -17.68 -16.82 8.05
C LEU A 306 -18.18 -16.66 9.49
N LEU A 307 -18.03 -15.48 10.08
CA LEU A 307 -18.48 -15.16 11.45
C LEU A 307 -19.92 -14.64 11.50
N GLY A 308 -20.47 -14.16 10.39
CA GLY A 308 -21.83 -13.67 10.30
C GLY A 308 -22.86 -14.77 10.53
N PRO A 309 -24.05 -14.45 11.08
CA PRO A 309 -25.11 -15.43 11.22
C PRO A 309 -25.47 -15.99 9.82
N ARG A 310 -25.37 -17.31 9.68
CA ARG A 310 -25.87 -18.04 8.51
C ARG A 310 -27.39 -18.05 8.59
N GLY A 311 -28.02 -16.99 8.09
CA GLY A 311 -29.47 -16.89 7.88
C GLY A 311 -29.87 -17.52 6.56
#